data_AF-D6Z302-F1
#
_entry.id   AF-D6Z302-F1
#
_cell.length_a   1.000
_cell.length_b   1.000
_cell.length_c   1.000
_cell.angle_alpha   90.00
_cell.angle_beta   90.00
_cell.angle_gamma   90.00
#
_symmetry.space_group_name_H-M   'P 1'
#
loop_
_entity.id
_entity.type
_entity.pdbx_description
1 polymer ?
#
loop_
_entity_poly.entity_id
_entity_poly.type
_entity_poly.pdbx_seq_one_letter_code
_entity_poly.pdbx_strand_id
1 'polypeptide(L)'
;MREYYSTQLAVVVGVLLLVVSAAFALKQSPELLEHRKAAQRVAVELPHPLAGMENCFDCHGPQSDWPYPPRHTGWSDHSCIRCHQGPE
;
A
#
# COMPACT_ATOMS: atom_id res chain seq x y z
N MET A 1 5.67 38.20 17.25
CA MET A 1 6.29 37.68 16.00
C MET A 1 6.52 36.17 16.04
N ARG A 2 7.29 35.62 16.99
CA ARG A 2 7.58 34.17 17.07
C ARG A 2 6.33 33.28 17.14
N GLU A 3 5.34 33.66 17.96
CA GLU A 3 4.10 32.90 18.12
C GLU A 3 3.25 32.87 16.84
N TYR A 4 3.18 33.99 16.12
CA TYR A 4 2.46 34.08 14.85
C TYR A 4 3.05 33.14 13.79
N TYR A 5 4.38 33.16 13.62
CA TYR A 5 5.05 32.24 12.69
C TYR A 5 4.93 30.78 13.12
N SER A 6 4.96 30.50 14.42
CA SER A 6 4.75 29.14 14.95
C SER A 6 3.35 28.63 14.62
N THR A 7 2.31 29.45 14.81
CA THR A 7 0.93 29.08 14.48
C THR A 7 0.75 28.89 12.97
N GLN A 8 1.31 29.80 12.15
CA GLN A 8 1.26 29.65 10.70
C GLN A 8 1.96 28.38 10.22
N LEU A 9 3.14 28.07 10.75
CA LEU A 9 3.87 26.85 10.42
C LEU A 9 3.06 25.61 10.81
N ALA A 10 2.47 25.59 12.02
CA ALA A 10 1.65 24.47 12.48
C ALA A 10 0.44 24.24 11.57
N VAL A 11 -0.27 25.31 11.18
CA VAL A 11 -1.41 25.22 10.26
C VAL A 11 -0.97 24.71 8.88
N VAL A 12 0.10 25.27 8.31
CA VAL A 12 0.60 24.87 7.00
C VAL A 12 1.05 23.40 7.01
N VAL A 13 1.83 22.98 8.00
CA VAL A 13 2.27 21.59 8.14
C VAL A 13 1.08 20.66 8.33
N GLY A 14 0.11 21.03 9.18
CA GLY A 14 -1.10 20.25 9.38
C GLY A 14 -1.90 20.06 8.09
N VAL A 15 -2.11 21.14 7.33
CA VAL A 15 -2.80 21.08 6.04
C VAL A 15 -2.02 20.21 5.03
N LEU A 16 -0.70 20.36 4.94
CA LEU A 16 0.13 19.54 4.05
C LEU A 16 0.05 18.06 4.39
N LEU A 17 0.11 17.70 5.68
CA LEU A 17 -0.03 16.32 6.14
C LEU A 17 -1.39 15.74 5.77
N LEU A 18 -2.47 16.50 5.95
CA LEU A 18 -3.82 16.08 5.57
C LEU A 18 -3.93 15.86 4.06
N VAL A 19 -3.39 16.77 3.24
CA VAL A 19 -3.42 16.66 1.78
C VAL A 19 -2.66 15.43 1.29
N VAL A 20 -1.44 15.19 1.79
CA VAL A 20 -0.63 14.03 1.42
C VAL A 20 -1.33 12.73 1.84
N SER A 21 -1.91 12.69 3.04
CA SER A 21 -2.62 11.51 3.54
C SER A 21 -3.87 11.21 2.68
N ALA A 22 -4.63 12.24 2.30
CA ALA A 22 -5.80 12.09 1.44
C ALA A 22 -5.42 11.59 0.04
N ALA A 23 -4.33 12.12 -0.55
CA ALA A 23 -3.83 11.66 -1.84
C ALA A 23 -3.43 10.18 -1.82
N PHE A 24 -2.77 9.73 -0.75
CA PHE A 24 -2.39 8.34 -0.59
C PHE A 24 -3.61 7.43 -0.41
N ALA A 25 -4.57 7.84 0.42
CA ALA A 25 -5.82 7.10 0.63
C ALA A 25 -6.60 6.90 -0.68
N LEU A 26 -6.73 7.95 -1.52
CA LEU A 26 -7.41 7.84 -2.81
C LEU A 26 -6.68 6.90 -3.80
N LYS A 27 -5.35 6.90 -3.79
CA LYS A 27 -4.55 6.03 -4.67
C LYS A 27 -4.59 4.57 -4.24
N GLN A 28 -4.50 4.31 -2.94
CA GLN A 28 -4.54 2.95 -2.41
C GLN A 28 -5.95 2.37 -2.41
N SER A 29 -6.95 3.21 -2.16
CA SER A 29 -8.32 2.78 -1.91
C SER A 29 -9.33 3.49 -2.82
N PRO A 30 -9.24 3.34 -4.15
CA PRO A 30 -10.22 3.91 -5.07
C PRO A 30 -11.64 3.38 -4.82
N GLU A 31 -11.77 2.19 -4.21
CA GLU A 31 -13.06 1.63 -3.78
C GLU A 31 -13.78 2.45 -2.71
N LEU A 32 -13.13 3.36 -1.99
CA LEU A 32 -13.82 4.23 -1.03
C LEU A 32 -14.83 5.15 -1.72
N LEU A 33 -14.63 5.40 -3.02
CA LEU A 33 -15.56 6.13 -3.86
C LEU A 33 -16.74 5.25 -4.32
N GLU A 34 -16.54 3.93 -4.39
CA GLU A 34 -17.54 2.96 -4.82
C GLU A 34 -18.30 2.40 -3.62
N HIS A 35 -19.57 2.77 -3.45
CA HIS A 35 -20.39 2.42 -2.27
C HIS A 35 -20.76 0.93 -2.15
N ARG A 36 -20.17 0.03 -2.96
CA ARG A 36 -20.44 -1.41 -2.94
C ARG A 36 -19.24 -2.21 -3.42
N LYS A 37 -18.41 -2.65 -2.48
CA LYS A 37 -17.91 -4.03 -2.33
C LYS A 37 -16.71 -3.95 -1.40
N ALA A 38 -16.93 -4.25 -0.12
CA ALA A 38 -15.87 -4.80 0.69
C ALA A 38 -15.52 -6.17 0.07
N ALA A 39 -14.61 -6.18 -0.91
CA ALA A 39 -14.09 -7.42 -1.45
C ALA A 39 -13.41 -8.15 -0.30
N GLN A 40 -13.95 -9.33 0.02
CA GLN A 40 -13.35 -10.26 0.97
C GLN A 40 -11.86 -10.41 0.63
N ARG A 41 -10.99 -10.22 1.63
CA ARG A 41 -9.56 -10.44 1.50
C ARG A 41 -9.30 -11.94 1.37
N VAL A 42 -9.40 -12.47 0.16
CA VAL A 42 -8.93 -13.82 -0.14
C VAL A 42 -7.53 -13.66 -0.69
N ALA A 43 -6.54 -13.92 0.16
CA ALA A 43 -5.18 -14.09 -0.31
C ALA A 43 -5.13 -15.35 -1.17
N VAL A 44 -4.46 -15.24 -2.32
CA VAL A 44 -4.27 -16.36 -3.24
C VAL A 44 -3.09 -17.18 -2.75
N GLU A 45 -3.21 -18.50 -2.80
CA GLU A 45 -2.09 -19.40 -2.50
C GLU A 45 -1.01 -19.30 -3.59
N LEU A 46 0.26 -19.41 -3.21
CA LEU A 46 1.33 -19.33 -4.20
C LEU A 46 1.29 -20.56 -5.12
N PRO A 47 1.25 -20.39 -6.44
CA PRO A 47 1.30 -21.51 -7.38
C PRO A 47 2.72 -22.06 -7.58
N HIS A 48 3.71 -21.56 -6.84
CA HIS A 48 5.12 -21.90 -6.97
C HIS A 48 5.80 -21.96 -5.59
N PRO A 49 6.94 -22.67 -5.46
CA PRO A 49 7.69 -22.71 -4.20
C PRO A 49 8.27 -21.35 -3.85
N LEU A 50 8.58 -21.14 -2.57
CA LEU A 50 9.23 -19.92 -2.09
C LEU A 50 10.77 -20.00 -2.16
N ALA A 51 11.32 -21.21 -2.03
CA ALA A 51 12.76 -21.43 -1.96
C ALA A 51 13.45 -20.98 -3.26
N GLY A 52 14.40 -20.06 -3.14
CA GLY A 52 15.12 -19.45 -4.27
C GLY A 52 14.34 -18.36 -5.03
N MET A 53 13.14 -18.01 -4.57
CA MET A 53 12.29 -16.94 -5.12
C MET A 53 11.74 -16.04 -4.01
N GLU A 54 12.56 -15.77 -2.98
CA GLU A 54 12.17 -15.01 -1.81
C GLU A 54 11.97 -13.52 -2.11
N ASN A 55 12.61 -13.01 -3.16
CA ASN A 55 12.49 -11.64 -3.66
C ASN A 55 11.21 -11.49 -4.50
N CYS A 56 10.06 -11.30 -3.87
CA CYS A 56 8.76 -11.31 -4.54
C CYS A 56 8.69 -10.22 -5.63
N PHE A 57 9.32 -9.06 -5.38
CA PHE A 57 9.27 -7.90 -6.30
C PHE A 57 10.00 -8.11 -7.63
N ASP A 58 10.88 -9.08 -7.76
CA ASP A 58 11.57 -9.37 -9.02
C ASP A 58 10.55 -9.74 -10.11
N CYS A 59 9.49 -10.46 -9.73
CA CYS A 59 8.41 -10.89 -10.63
C CYS A 59 7.05 -10.21 -10.35
N HIS A 60 6.84 -9.66 -9.15
CA HIS A 60 5.58 -9.04 -8.72
C HIS A 60 5.68 -7.54 -8.43
N GLY A 61 6.79 -6.89 -8.73
CA GLY A 61 6.94 -5.44 -8.59
C GLY A 61 5.99 -4.63 -9.49
N PRO A 62 5.82 -3.32 -9.24
CA PRO A 62 4.83 -2.48 -9.94
C PRO A 62 5.06 -2.36 -11.47
N GLN A 63 6.26 -2.70 -11.96
CA GLN A 63 6.62 -2.68 -13.38
C GLN A 63 7.03 -4.07 -13.91
N SER A 64 6.80 -5.11 -13.12
CA SER A 64 7.10 -6.50 -13.50
C SER A 64 5.98 -7.08 -14.37
N ASP A 65 6.19 -8.31 -14.85
CA ASP A 65 5.20 -9.02 -15.66
C ASP A 65 3.93 -9.38 -14.89
N TRP A 66 4.01 -9.53 -13.56
CA TRP A 66 2.89 -9.95 -12.70
C TRP A 66 2.68 -9.00 -11.51
N PRO A 67 2.39 -7.71 -11.73
CA PRO A 67 2.41 -6.72 -10.65
C PRO A 67 1.36 -7.02 -9.56
N TYR A 68 1.74 -6.77 -8.30
CA TYR A 68 0.80 -6.78 -7.18
C TYR A 68 -0.31 -5.73 -7.36
N PRO A 69 -1.49 -5.92 -6.75
CA PRO A 69 -2.56 -4.93 -6.86
C PRO A 69 -2.23 -3.64 -6.09
N PRO A 70 -2.70 -2.45 -6.51
CA PRO A 70 -2.30 -1.15 -5.96
C PRO A 70 -2.37 -1.02 -4.44
N ARG A 71 -3.26 -1.74 -3.77
CA ARG A 71 -3.38 -1.78 -2.31
C ARG A 71 -2.15 -2.32 -1.56
N HIS A 72 -1.25 -3.02 -2.25
CA HIS A 72 0.00 -3.51 -1.67
C HIS A 72 1.15 -2.51 -1.84
N THR A 73 0.88 -1.33 -2.43
CA THR A 73 1.90 -0.27 -2.57
C THR A 73 2.46 0.10 -1.20
N GLY A 74 3.79 0.03 -1.09
CA GLY A 74 4.52 0.37 0.13
C GLY A 74 4.67 -0.79 1.13
N TRP A 75 4.13 -1.96 0.84
CA TRP A 75 4.42 -3.15 1.65
C TRP A 75 5.84 -3.60 1.41
N SER A 76 6.48 -4.19 2.42
CA SER A 76 7.78 -4.82 2.25
C SER A 76 7.61 -6.22 1.68
N ASP A 77 8.67 -6.73 1.06
CA ASP A 77 8.70 -8.06 0.44
C ASP A 77 8.38 -9.19 1.46
N HIS A 78 8.86 -9.06 2.70
CA HIS A 78 8.54 -9.98 3.80
C HIS A 78 7.05 -9.99 4.21
N SER A 79 6.24 -9.02 3.76
CA SER A 79 4.82 -8.93 4.12
C SER A 79 3.96 -9.88 3.29
N CYS A 80 4.41 -10.29 2.10
CA CYS A 80 3.66 -11.11 1.15
C CYS A 80 3.22 -12.44 1.80
N ILE A 81 4.16 -13.13 2.45
CA ILE A 81 3.96 -14.46 3.04
C ILE A 81 3.10 -14.47 4.31
N ARG A 82 2.70 -13.29 4.82
CA ARG A 82 1.77 -13.22 5.96
C ARG A 82 0.37 -13.67 5.57
N CYS A 83 0.02 -13.58 4.30
CA CYS A 83 -1.30 -13.97 3.78
C CYS A 83 -1.21 -14.90 2.58
N HIS A 84 -0.23 -14.69 1.69
CA HIS A 84 0.03 -15.58 0.56
C HIS A 84 0.92 -16.72 1.05
N GLN A 85 0.31 -17.84 1.43
CA GLN A 85 1.03 -19.04 1.82
C GLN A 85 1.24 -19.90 0.57
N GLY A 86 2.39 -20.58 0.48
CA GLY A 86 2.61 -21.58 -0.56
C GLY A 86 2.14 -22.96 -0.10
N PRO A 87 2.00 -23.91 -1.03
CA PRO A 87 1.86 -25.30 -0.68
C PRO A 87 3.09 -25.72 0.13
N GLU A 88 2.85 -26.45 1.21
CA GLU A 88 3.89 -27.07 2.04
C GLU A 88 4.80 -28.03 1.26
#